data_AF-A0A7J5F966-F1
#
_entry.id   AF-A0A7J5F966-F1
#
_cell.length_a   1.000
_cell.length_b   1.000
_cell.length_c   1.000
_cell.angle_alpha   90.00
_cell.angle_beta   90.00
_cell.angle_gamma   90.00
#
_symmetry.space_group_name_H-M   'P 1'
#
loop_
_entity.id
_entity.type
_entity.pdbx_description
1 polymer ?
#
loop_
_entity_poly.entity_id
_entity_poly.type
_entity_poly.pdbx_seq_one_letter_code
_entity_poly.pdbx_strand_id
1 'polypeptide(L)'
;MNTTLRFGTLALVAALLLGGCAETKEDKVPTTPEVSVHGAGFADISSSNFHAKYIQGKNFDLSLCKTCHGPDFSGGTSGKSCNTCHSKPGGPENCTVCHGSVNAAPPFDLAGNVSPASRAVGAHQVHLLGGLVGAKVTCTECHVVPAALTAAGHIDNSAHAEVRFDPSSVFYKADAVFSGSGTTATCSNTYCHGNFPGGNGNVTMTWSDTNPDAAACGTCHGDVTKATFAEKAFPKSGHPAIGSMTCNQCHSRTVNSLAQIIDPSKHVNGVVD
;
A
#
# COMPACT_ATOMS: atom_id res chain seq x y z
N MET A 1 -96.85 18.68 -14.52
CA MET A 1 -97.50 17.40 -14.14
C MET A 1 -96.58 16.67 -13.18
N ASN A 2 -97.08 16.39 -11.96
CA ASN A 2 -96.85 15.21 -11.09
C ASN A 2 -95.44 14.58 -11.02
N THR A 3 -94.86 14.17 -9.88
CA THR A 3 -95.26 14.05 -8.47
C THR A 3 -94.06 13.43 -7.73
N THR A 4 -93.92 13.70 -6.42
CA THR A 4 -93.37 12.81 -5.34
C THR A 4 -91.93 12.29 -5.44
N LEU A 5 -91.14 11.99 -4.41
CA LEU A 5 -91.10 12.08 -2.94
C LEU A 5 -89.93 11.15 -2.58
N ARG A 6 -89.05 11.47 -1.62
CA ARG A 6 -88.64 10.59 -0.50
C ARG A 6 -87.36 11.07 0.21
N PHE A 7 -87.52 11.22 1.52
CA PHE A 7 -86.50 11.36 2.54
C PHE A 7 -85.68 10.05 2.67
N GLY A 8 -84.41 10.16 3.05
CA GLY A 8 -83.60 9.01 3.44
C GLY A 8 -82.14 9.35 3.73
N THR A 9 -81.88 9.77 4.97
CA THR A 9 -80.68 9.45 5.76
C THR A 9 -79.40 9.07 5.01
N LEU A 10 -78.39 9.95 5.04
CA LEU A 10 -77.00 9.53 5.17
C LEU A 10 -76.29 10.43 6.19
N ALA A 11 -76.37 10.01 7.45
CA ALA A 11 -75.44 10.44 8.48
C ALA A 11 -74.11 9.72 8.22
N LEU A 12 -73.04 10.47 7.94
CA LEU A 12 -71.68 10.03 8.29
C LEU A 12 -70.72 11.23 8.28
N VAL A 13 -70.47 11.74 9.49
CA VAL A 13 -69.16 12.22 9.97
C VAL A 13 -68.40 13.18 9.04
N ALA A 14 -68.74 14.47 9.10
CA ALA A 14 -67.92 15.55 8.53
C ALA A 14 -67.76 16.72 9.51
N ALA A 15 -67.52 16.42 10.79
CA ALA A 15 -67.30 17.44 11.81
C ALA A 15 -66.30 16.95 12.88
N LEU A 16 -65.03 16.78 12.49
CA LEU A 16 -63.90 16.61 13.42
C LEU A 16 -62.56 16.78 12.67
N LEU A 17 -62.34 17.95 12.05
CA LEU A 17 -61.03 18.32 11.47
C LEU A 17 -60.66 19.78 11.74
N LEU A 18 -61.10 20.33 12.87
CA LEU A 18 -60.64 21.65 13.35
C LEU A 18 -60.33 21.54 14.85
N GLY A 19 -59.03 21.45 15.16
CA GLY A 19 -58.53 21.47 16.53
C GLY A 19 -57.66 20.26 16.86
N GLY A 20 -56.39 20.30 16.41
CA GLY A 20 -55.46 19.21 16.73
C GLY A 20 -54.04 19.35 16.20
N CYS A 21 -53.58 20.53 15.81
CA CYS A 21 -52.14 20.79 15.77
C CYS A 21 -51.70 21.11 17.19
N ALA A 22 -51.61 20.10 18.05
CA ALA A 22 -50.74 20.21 19.21
C ALA A 22 -49.33 20.28 18.62
N GLU A 23 -48.71 21.45 18.66
CA GLU A 23 -47.26 21.54 18.56
C GLU A 23 -46.71 20.45 19.47
N THR A 24 -45.95 19.51 18.91
CA THR A 24 -45.05 18.72 19.73
C THR A 24 -44.18 19.77 20.37
N LYS A 25 -44.47 20.06 21.65
CA LYS A 25 -43.52 20.64 22.57
C LYS A 25 -42.22 19.93 22.22
N GLU A 26 -41.17 20.68 21.92
CA GLU A 26 -39.83 20.13 21.96
C GLU A 26 -39.67 19.60 23.39
N ASP A 27 -40.12 18.37 23.59
CA ASP A 27 -39.68 17.53 24.66
C ASP A 27 -38.20 17.49 24.36
N LYS A 28 -37.47 18.30 25.12
CA LYS A 28 -36.04 18.14 25.31
C LYS A 28 -35.89 16.66 25.55
N VAL A 29 -35.53 15.92 24.49
CA VAL A 29 -35.03 14.56 24.59
C VAL A 29 -34.05 14.70 25.73
N PRO A 30 -34.25 14.02 26.88
CA PRO A 30 -33.33 14.12 27.98
C PRO A 30 -31.98 13.93 27.33
N THR A 31 -31.12 14.95 27.39
CA THR A 31 -29.78 14.84 26.87
C THR A 31 -29.18 13.74 27.70
N THR A 32 -29.27 12.50 27.19
CA THR A 32 -28.55 11.36 27.70
C THR A 32 -27.16 11.91 27.92
N PRO A 33 -26.57 11.77 29.11
CA PRO A 33 -25.18 12.15 29.31
C PRO A 33 -24.44 11.61 28.09
N GLU A 34 -23.69 12.44 27.37
CA GLU A 34 -22.88 11.92 26.27
C GLU A 34 -22.03 10.82 26.89
N VAL A 35 -22.44 9.55 26.68
CA VAL A 35 -21.66 8.41 27.11
C VAL A 35 -20.52 8.38 26.12
N SER A 36 -19.47 9.10 26.46
CA SER A 36 -18.22 9.04 25.72
C SER A 36 -17.63 7.67 25.98
N VAL A 37 -17.97 6.72 25.11
CA VAL A 37 -17.37 5.37 25.09
C VAL A 37 -15.87 5.42 24.80
N HIS A 38 -15.42 6.55 24.24
CA HIS A 38 -14.02 6.86 24.05
C HIS A 38 -13.53 7.77 25.19
N GLY A 39 -12.52 7.35 25.93
CA GLY A 39 -11.91 8.17 26.99
C GLY A 39 -11.26 9.45 26.45
N ALA A 40 -10.83 10.34 27.36
CA ALA A 40 -10.11 11.56 27.00
C ALA A 40 -8.85 11.24 26.15
N GLY A 41 -8.56 12.07 25.15
CA GLY A 41 -7.37 11.93 24.30
C GLY A 41 -7.50 10.93 23.15
N PHE A 42 -8.67 10.33 22.90
CA PHE A 42 -8.85 9.34 21.83
C PHE A 42 -8.52 9.87 20.42
N ALA A 43 -8.78 11.16 20.15
CA ALA A 43 -8.46 11.80 18.88
C ALA A 43 -7.09 12.53 18.88
N ASP A 44 -6.35 12.51 19.99
CA ASP A 44 -5.07 13.20 20.14
C ASP A 44 -3.91 12.24 19.88
N ILE A 45 -3.15 12.48 18.81
CA ILE A 45 -2.02 11.64 18.39
C ILE A 45 -0.92 11.53 19.45
N SER A 46 -0.78 12.53 20.32
CA SER A 46 0.21 12.53 21.41
C SER A 46 -0.26 11.73 22.63
N SER A 47 -1.56 11.40 22.70
CA SER A 47 -2.13 10.72 23.85
C SER A 47 -1.70 9.26 23.96
N SER A 48 -1.58 8.78 25.19
CA SER A 48 -1.51 7.34 25.48
C SER A 48 -2.81 6.62 25.08
N ASN A 49 -3.94 7.32 25.07
CA ASN A 49 -5.26 6.80 24.71
C ASN A 49 -5.61 7.02 23.23
N PHE A 50 -4.64 7.39 22.39
CA PHE A 50 -4.88 7.64 20.96
C PHE A 50 -5.51 6.42 20.27
N HIS A 51 -6.52 6.67 19.43
CA HIS A 51 -7.32 5.61 18.80
C HIS A 51 -6.47 4.61 18.00
N ALA A 52 -5.38 5.02 17.35
CA ALA A 52 -4.53 4.08 16.61
C ALA A 52 -3.96 2.98 17.51
N LYS A 53 -3.60 3.30 18.76
CA LYS A 53 -3.11 2.31 19.75
C LYS A 53 -4.21 1.36 20.17
N TYR A 54 -5.42 1.88 20.39
CA TYR A 54 -6.59 1.05 20.69
C TYR A 54 -6.92 0.09 19.55
N ILE A 55 -6.96 0.61 18.31
CA ILE A 55 -7.26 -0.15 17.10
C ILE A 55 -6.18 -1.22 16.85
N GLN A 56 -4.90 -0.89 17.04
CA GLN A 56 -3.81 -1.87 16.98
C GLN A 56 -4.01 -3.01 17.98
N GLY A 57 -4.41 -2.71 19.22
CA GLY A 57 -4.75 -3.71 20.24
C GLY A 57 -5.99 -4.54 19.94
N LYS A 58 -6.76 -4.18 18.92
CA LYS A 58 -7.90 -4.93 18.37
C LYS A 58 -7.57 -5.58 17.03
N ASN A 59 -6.28 -5.75 16.70
CA ASN A 59 -5.81 -6.28 15.42
C ASN A 59 -6.42 -5.53 14.23
N PHE A 60 -6.54 -4.21 14.35
CA PHE A 60 -7.12 -3.33 13.34
C PHE A 60 -8.55 -3.68 12.91
N ASP A 61 -9.29 -4.43 13.72
CA ASP A 61 -10.69 -4.73 13.48
C ASP A 61 -11.58 -3.51 13.79
N LEU A 62 -12.19 -2.96 12.75
CA LEU A 62 -13.10 -1.81 12.83
C LEU A 62 -14.58 -2.21 12.85
N SER A 63 -14.91 -3.51 12.90
CA SER A 63 -16.29 -4.01 12.83
C SER A 63 -17.16 -3.44 13.96
N LEU A 64 -16.62 -3.36 15.17
CA LEU A 64 -17.31 -2.74 16.31
C LEU A 64 -17.49 -1.24 16.11
N CYS A 65 -16.52 -0.54 15.51
CA CYS A 65 -16.64 0.90 15.26
C CYS A 65 -17.81 1.19 14.32
N LYS A 66 -18.02 0.35 13.30
CA LYS A 66 -19.10 0.50 12.31
C LYS A 66 -20.50 0.45 12.93
N THR A 67 -20.68 -0.20 14.09
CA THR A 67 -22.00 -0.28 14.74
C THR A 67 -22.52 1.08 15.22
N CYS A 68 -21.62 2.01 15.51
CA CYS A 68 -21.95 3.35 15.98
C CYS A 68 -21.60 4.44 14.96
N HIS A 69 -20.47 4.30 14.26
CA HIS A 69 -19.96 5.28 13.31
C HIS A 69 -20.49 5.10 11.88
N GLY A 70 -21.28 4.05 11.66
CA GLY A 70 -21.84 3.70 10.36
C GLY A 70 -20.89 2.84 9.52
N PRO A 71 -21.40 2.12 8.53
CA PRO A 71 -20.61 1.23 7.68
C PRO A 71 -19.56 1.97 6.83
N ASP A 72 -19.79 3.25 6.55
CA ASP A 72 -18.91 4.15 5.79
C ASP A 72 -18.13 5.13 6.68
N PHE A 73 -18.22 4.98 8.00
CA PHE A 73 -17.60 5.84 9.00
C PHE A 73 -18.01 7.32 8.91
N SER A 74 -19.16 7.63 8.30
CA SER A 74 -19.68 8.99 8.12
C SER A 74 -20.35 9.57 9.37
N GLY A 75 -20.51 8.79 10.43
CA GLY A 75 -21.03 9.23 11.72
C GLY A 75 -22.10 8.34 12.30
N GLY A 76 -22.86 7.61 11.48
CA GLY A 76 -23.86 6.65 11.91
C GLY A 76 -24.77 7.17 13.03
N THR A 77 -25.06 6.34 14.02
CA THR A 77 -25.86 6.69 15.20
C THR A 77 -25.11 7.56 16.20
N SER A 78 -23.77 7.56 16.17
CA SER A 78 -22.93 8.39 17.03
C SER A 78 -22.89 9.88 16.63
N GLY A 79 -23.22 10.19 15.37
CA GLY A 79 -23.05 11.52 14.79
C GLY A 79 -21.59 11.99 14.63
N LYS A 80 -20.58 11.15 14.93
CA LYS A 80 -19.16 11.51 14.85
C LYS A 80 -18.48 10.80 13.67
N SER A 81 -18.14 11.57 12.63
CA SER A 81 -17.49 11.05 11.42
C SER A 81 -15.98 10.85 11.58
N CYS A 82 -15.47 9.67 11.21
CA CYS A 82 -14.03 9.42 11.10
C CYS A 82 -13.44 10.08 9.84
N ASN A 83 -14.29 10.31 8.84
CA ASN A 83 -13.88 10.83 7.53
C ASN A 83 -13.47 12.30 7.57
N THR A 84 -13.74 12.99 8.68
CA THR A 84 -13.23 14.35 8.94
C THR A 84 -11.70 14.39 8.87
N CYS A 85 -11.02 13.37 9.41
CA CYS A 85 -9.56 13.25 9.36
C CYS A 85 -9.13 12.22 8.31
N HIS A 86 -9.87 11.11 8.18
CA HIS A 86 -9.59 10.05 7.21
C HIS A 86 -10.42 10.25 5.94
N SER A 87 -10.16 11.31 5.19
CA SER A 87 -11.02 11.75 4.08
C SER A 87 -10.89 10.97 2.77
N LYS A 88 -9.91 10.07 2.67
CA LYS A 88 -9.69 9.27 1.47
C LYS A 88 -10.78 8.19 1.30
N PRO A 89 -11.04 7.72 0.06
CA PRO A 89 -11.99 6.62 -0.16
C PRO A 89 -11.68 5.40 0.70
N GLY A 90 -12.68 4.86 1.39
CA GLY A 90 -12.51 3.79 2.39
C GLY A 90 -12.22 4.30 3.81
N GLY A 91 -12.08 5.61 4.00
CA GLY A 91 -11.94 6.25 5.29
C GLY A 91 -10.77 5.69 6.11
N PRO A 92 -10.99 5.26 7.36
CA PRO A 92 -9.94 4.64 8.17
C PRO A 92 -9.44 3.29 7.63
N GLU A 93 -10.14 2.64 6.69
CA GLU A 93 -9.70 1.40 6.04
C GLU A 93 -8.86 1.64 4.77
N ASN A 94 -8.63 2.90 4.39
CA ASN A 94 -7.83 3.22 3.21
C ASN A 94 -6.38 2.74 3.38
N CYS A 95 -5.84 2.04 2.37
CA CYS A 95 -4.49 1.45 2.42
C CYS A 95 -3.40 2.46 2.79
N THR A 96 -3.55 3.73 2.40
CA THR A 96 -2.54 4.77 2.66
C THR A 96 -2.48 5.24 4.11
N VAL A 97 -3.43 4.81 4.95
CA VAL A 97 -3.37 5.01 6.41
C VAL A 97 -2.15 4.28 6.99
N CYS A 98 -1.82 3.09 6.45
CA CYS A 98 -0.70 2.28 6.91
C CYS A 98 0.46 2.20 5.91
N HIS A 99 0.17 2.13 4.60
CA HIS A 99 1.18 1.93 3.55
C HIS A 99 1.77 3.22 2.98
N GLY A 100 1.46 4.38 3.57
CA GLY A 100 1.93 5.68 3.09
C GLY A 100 1.06 6.25 1.97
N SER A 101 1.10 7.58 1.83
CA SER A 101 0.20 8.34 0.95
C SER A 101 0.90 8.92 -0.27
N VAL A 102 2.07 9.53 -0.09
CA VAL A 102 2.91 10.09 -1.17
C VAL A 102 3.72 8.99 -1.86
N ASN A 103 4.13 7.98 -1.10
CA ASN A 103 4.81 6.76 -1.55
C ASN A 103 4.17 5.55 -0.86
N ALA A 104 4.02 4.44 -1.60
CA ALA A 104 3.52 3.16 -1.08
C ALA A 104 4.62 2.39 -0.30
N ALA A 105 5.36 3.13 0.53
CA ALA A 105 6.38 2.69 1.46
C ALA A 105 6.26 3.67 2.61
N PRO A 106 5.61 3.28 3.71
CA PRO A 106 5.23 4.26 4.69
C PRO A 106 6.49 4.97 5.21
N PRO A 107 6.45 6.30 5.39
CA PRO A 107 7.61 7.06 5.83
C PRO A 107 8.16 6.56 7.17
N PHE A 108 7.32 5.84 7.93
CA PHE A 108 7.67 5.07 9.11
C PHE A 108 6.84 3.79 9.16
N ASP A 109 7.34 2.74 9.79
CA ASP A 109 6.55 1.52 10.01
C ASP A 109 5.48 1.69 11.12
N LEU A 110 4.66 0.66 11.36
CA LEU A 110 3.61 0.69 12.39
C LEU A 110 4.14 0.85 13.83
N ALA A 111 5.46 0.66 14.04
CA ALA A 111 6.12 0.92 15.32
C ALA A 111 6.80 2.31 15.36
N GLY A 112 6.66 3.11 14.30
CA GLY A 112 7.21 4.46 14.18
C GLY A 112 8.69 4.49 13.75
N ASN A 113 9.29 3.37 13.33
CA ASN A 113 10.67 3.42 12.85
C ASN A 113 10.74 4.09 11.49
N VAL A 114 11.71 4.99 11.30
CA VAL A 114 11.96 5.73 10.03
C VAL A 114 13.27 5.30 9.35
N SER A 115 14.11 4.53 10.05
CA SER A 115 15.44 4.16 9.54
C SER A 115 15.32 3.08 8.47
N PRO A 116 15.98 3.21 7.29
CA PRO A 116 16.10 2.14 6.31
C PRO A 116 16.76 0.86 6.86
N ALA A 117 17.41 0.93 8.02
CA ALA A 117 17.92 -0.24 8.71
C ALA A 117 16.80 -1.10 9.37
N SER A 118 15.62 -0.54 9.61
CA SER A 118 14.43 -1.31 10.03
C SER A 118 13.97 -2.19 8.89
N ARG A 119 13.66 -3.46 9.16
CA ARG A 119 13.11 -4.37 8.15
C ARG A 119 11.81 -3.84 7.53
N ALA A 120 10.95 -3.19 8.29
CA ALA A 120 9.65 -2.72 7.78
C ALA A 120 9.77 -1.42 6.95
N VAL A 121 10.89 -0.69 7.06
CA VAL A 121 11.21 0.47 6.22
C VAL A 121 12.10 0.02 5.06
N GLY A 122 13.29 -0.50 5.38
CA GLY A 122 14.13 -1.33 4.53
C GLY A 122 14.46 -0.76 3.15
N ALA A 123 14.64 -1.68 2.21
CA ALA A 123 14.91 -1.40 0.80
C ALA A 123 13.67 -0.98 -0.01
N HIS A 124 12.49 -0.75 0.60
CA HIS A 124 11.27 -0.45 -0.16
C HIS A 124 11.44 0.78 -1.06
N GLN A 125 12.04 1.84 -0.53
CA GLN A 125 12.08 3.12 -1.23
C GLN A 125 12.97 3.08 -2.47
N VAL A 126 14.10 2.38 -2.42
CA VAL A 126 15.01 2.24 -3.57
C VAL A 126 14.38 1.41 -4.68
N HIS A 127 13.52 0.45 -4.35
CA HIS A 127 12.87 -0.42 -5.33
C HIS A 127 11.59 0.20 -5.92
N LEU A 128 10.72 0.77 -5.08
CA LEU A 128 9.43 1.34 -5.53
C LEU A 128 9.60 2.64 -6.32
N LEU A 129 10.60 3.44 -5.98
CA LEU A 129 10.92 4.63 -6.77
C LEU A 129 11.70 4.30 -8.05
N GLY A 130 12.37 3.15 -8.09
CA GLY A 130 13.39 2.84 -9.08
C GLY A 130 14.59 3.79 -8.92
N GLY A 131 15.37 3.95 -9.98
CA GLY A 131 16.49 4.88 -9.90
C GLY A 131 17.25 5.07 -11.20
N LEU A 132 18.52 5.45 -11.04
CA LEU A 132 19.42 5.74 -12.16
C LEU A 132 19.78 4.49 -12.99
N VAL A 133 19.65 3.32 -12.38
CA VAL A 133 20.16 2.06 -12.96
C VAL A 133 19.09 1.02 -13.22
N GLY A 134 17.82 1.26 -12.90
CA GLY A 134 16.81 0.22 -13.09
C GLY A 134 15.37 0.67 -12.98
N ALA A 135 14.50 -0.17 -13.50
CA ALA A 135 13.05 0.02 -13.49
C ALA A 135 12.49 0.01 -12.06
N LYS A 136 11.27 0.57 -11.93
CA LYS A 136 10.51 0.49 -10.68
C LYS A 136 10.04 -0.94 -10.46
N VAL A 137 10.15 -1.41 -9.24
CA VAL A 137 9.62 -2.70 -8.79
C VAL A 137 8.27 -2.45 -8.13
N THR A 138 7.26 -3.26 -8.44
CA THR A 138 5.94 -3.13 -7.82
C THR A 138 5.83 -4.00 -6.58
N CYS A 139 4.85 -3.71 -5.71
CA CYS A 139 4.65 -4.47 -4.48
C CYS A 139 4.41 -5.97 -4.75
N THR A 140 3.71 -6.30 -5.83
CA THR A 140 3.37 -7.67 -6.23
C THR A 140 4.59 -8.49 -6.59
N GLU A 141 5.71 -7.86 -6.92
CA GLU A 141 6.97 -8.57 -7.18
C GLU A 141 7.47 -9.33 -5.95
N CYS A 142 7.16 -8.84 -4.75
CA CYS A 142 7.64 -9.42 -3.49
C CYS A 142 6.49 -9.94 -2.62
N HIS A 143 5.35 -9.27 -2.61
CA HIS A 143 4.27 -9.48 -1.65
C HIS A 143 2.93 -9.76 -2.34
N VAL A 144 2.02 -10.41 -1.62
CA VAL A 144 0.61 -10.42 -2.01
C VAL A 144 0.01 -9.07 -1.61
N VAL A 145 -0.50 -8.31 -2.58
CA VAL A 145 -1.18 -7.04 -2.32
C VAL A 145 -2.68 -7.32 -2.12
N PRO A 146 -3.21 -7.13 -0.91
CA PRO A 146 -4.62 -7.40 -0.63
C PRO A 146 -5.52 -6.33 -1.27
N ALA A 147 -6.70 -6.74 -1.71
CA ALA A 147 -7.70 -5.83 -2.26
C ALA A 147 -8.47 -5.03 -1.18
N ALA A 148 -8.40 -5.45 0.09
CA ALA A 148 -9.12 -4.84 1.21
C ALA A 148 -8.38 -5.07 2.54
N LEU A 149 -8.66 -4.22 3.53
CA LEU A 149 -8.10 -4.33 4.89
C LEU A 149 -8.33 -5.73 5.49
N THR A 150 -9.53 -6.28 5.31
CA THR A 150 -9.97 -7.56 5.88
C THR A 150 -9.66 -8.77 5.00
N ALA A 151 -8.90 -8.60 3.92
CA ALA A 151 -8.51 -9.73 3.08
C ALA A 151 -7.70 -10.75 3.89
N ALA A 152 -7.95 -12.04 3.65
CA ALA A 152 -7.25 -13.10 4.35
C ALA A 152 -5.73 -13.01 4.14
N GLY A 153 -4.98 -13.08 5.24
CA GLY A 153 -3.51 -12.96 5.24
C GLY A 153 -2.97 -11.53 5.18
N HIS A 154 -3.83 -10.50 5.17
CA HIS A 154 -3.35 -9.11 5.29
C HIS A 154 -3.03 -8.75 6.75
N ILE A 155 -4.01 -8.92 7.64
CA ILE A 155 -3.84 -8.79 9.08
C ILE A 155 -4.05 -10.19 9.67
N ASP A 156 -2.95 -10.81 10.07
CA ASP A 156 -2.95 -12.12 10.70
C ASP A 156 -1.96 -12.16 11.87
N ASN A 157 -1.59 -13.35 12.32
CA ASN A 157 -0.69 -13.54 13.46
C ASN A 157 0.80 -13.49 13.07
N SER A 158 1.13 -13.10 11.84
CA SER A 158 2.50 -12.85 11.42
C SER A 158 2.93 -11.43 11.82
N ALA A 159 4.20 -11.27 12.17
CA ALA A 159 4.72 -9.97 12.60
C ALA A 159 4.89 -8.99 11.43
N HIS A 160 4.98 -9.49 10.19
CA HIS A 160 5.37 -8.74 9.00
C HIS A 160 4.80 -9.39 7.73
N ALA A 161 4.48 -8.57 6.72
CA ALA A 161 4.10 -9.09 5.40
C ALA A 161 5.16 -10.07 4.84
N GLU A 162 4.72 -11.25 4.39
CA GLU A 162 5.64 -12.26 3.86
C GLU A 162 6.16 -11.87 2.48
N VAL A 163 7.46 -12.11 2.26
CA VAL A 163 8.08 -12.05 0.93
C VAL A 163 7.92 -13.43 0.29
N ARG A 164 7.21 -13.50 -0.84
CA ARG A 164 6.90 -14.76 -1.53
C ARG A 164 7.46 -14.86 -2.94
N PHE A 165 7.78 -13.73 -3.57
CA PHE A 165 8.11 -13.60 -5.00
C PHE A 165 7.02 -14.17 -5.91
N ASP A 166 6.30 -13.31 -6.64
CA ASP A 166 5.16 -13.74 -7.45
C ASP A 166 5.60 -14.57 -8.66
N PRO A 167 5.15 -15.84 -8.80
CA PRO A 167 5.46 -16.69 -9.96
C PRO A 167 4.98 -16.16 -11.31
N SER A 168 4.03 -15.22 -11.32
CA SER A 168 3.53 -14.57 -12.54
C SER A 168 4.41 -13.42 -13.02
N SER A 169 5.38 -13.00 -12.19
CA SER A 169 6.32 -11.93 -12.53
C SER A 169 7.32 -12.33 -13.62
N VAL A 170 7.67 -11.36 -14.48
CA VAL A 170 8.79 -11.48 -15.43
C VAL A 170 10.16 -11.56 -14.74
N PHE A 171 10.25 -11.15 -13.47
CA PHE A 171 11.46 -11.22 -12.64
C PHE A 171 11.55 -12.52 -11.84
N TYR A 172 10.53 -13.38 -11.91
CA TYR A 172 10.45 -14.57 -11.08
C TYR A 172 11.61 -15.53 -11.34
N LYS A 173 12.15 -16.05 -10.24
CA LYS A 173 13.10 -17.14 -10.21
C LYS A 173 12.62 -18.19 -9.23
N ALA A 174 12.50 -19.43 -9.69
CA ALA A 174 12.00 -20.53 -8.86
C ALA A 174 12.89 -20.80 -7.64
N ASP A 175 14.17 -20.47 -7.74
CA ASP A 175 15.16 -20.59 -6.68
C ASP A 175 15.40 -19.27 -5.92
N ALA A 176 14.61 -18.21 -6.16
CA ALA A 176 14.69 -16.96 -5.41
C ALA A 176 14.43 -17.20 -3.92
N VAL A 177 15.30 -16.66 -3.07
CA VAL A 177 15.21 -16.84 -1.62
C VAL A 177 15.25 -15.49 -0.93
N PHE A 178 14.27 -15.29 -0.04
CA PHE A 178 14.35 -14.31 1.03
C PHE A 178 14.49 -15.06 2.35
N SER A 179 15.57 -14.81 3.09
CA SER A 179 15.89 -15.55 4.31
C SER A 179 16.41 -14.65 5.42
N GLY A 180 16.28 -15.09 6.68
CA GLY A 180 16.77 -14.34 7.84
C GLY A 180 15.73 -13.42 8.48
N SER A 181 16.17 -12.62 9.45
CA SER A 181 15.31 -11.71 10.21
C SER A 181 16.06 -10.44 10.63
N GLY A 182 15.32 -9.36 10.90
CA GLY A 182 15.90 -8.07 11.27
C GLY A 182 16.93 -7.59 10.23
N THR A 183 18.11 -7.18 10.70
CA THR A 183 19.23 -6.70 9.88
C THR A 183 20.01 -7.81 9.17
N THR A 184 19.70 -9.08 9.45
CA THR A 184 20.33 -10.25 8.79
C THR A 184 19.48 -10.80 7.65
N ALA A 185 18.33 -10.18 7.37
CA ALA A 185 17.49 -10.58 6.26
C ALA A 185 18.24 -10.36 4.93
N THR A 186 18.21 -11.35 4.05
CA THR A 186 18.92 -11.35 2.76
C THR A 186 18.02 -11.82 1.63
N CYS A 187 18.29 -11.29 0.44
CA CYS A 187 17.73 -11.72 -0.83
C CYS A 187 18.84 -12.39 -1.65
N SER A 188 18.59 -13.57 -2.20
CA SER A 188 19.52 -14.26 -3.10
C SER A 188 18.78 -14.96 -4.22
N ASN A 189 19.51 -15.31 -5.27
CA ASN A 189 19.00 -15.99 -6.47
C ASN A 189 17.86 -15.24 -7.18
N THR A 190 17.76 -13.93 -6.99
CA THR A 190 16.73 -13.10 -7.65
C THR A 190 17.24 -12.58 -8.99
N TYR A 191 16.33 -12.40 -9.96
CA TYR A 191 16.67 -11.77 -11.23
C TYR A 191 17.32 -10.39 -11.02
N CYS A 192 16.76 -9.56 -10.13
CA CYS A 192 17.25 -8.21 -9.89
C CYS A 192 18.67 -8.16 -9.31
N HIS A 193 19.14 -9.24 -8.67
CA HIS A 193 20.46 -9.34 -8.07
C HIS A 193 21.33 -10.38 -8.78
N GLY A 194 21.41 -10.25 -10.10
CA GLY A 194 22.43 -10.93 -10.92
C GLY A 194 22.07 -12.34 -11.39
N ASN A 195 20.96 -12.93 -10.95
CA ASN A 195 20.48 -14.23 -11.45
C ASN A 195 19.78 -14.09 -12.80
N PHE A 196 20.50 -13.68 -13.85
CA PHE A 196 19.99 -13.62 -15.21
C PHE A 196 21.07 -14.03 -16.21
N PRO A 197 20.71 -14.43 -17.44
CA PRO A 197 21.69 -14.77 -18.47
C PRO A 197 22.70 -13.63 -18.69
N GLY A 198 23.99 -13.91 -18.54
CA GLY A 198 25.07 -12.92 -18.64
C GLY A 198 25.30 -12.07 -17.39
N GLY A 199 24.49 -12.24 -16.34
CA GLY A 199 24.75 -11.69 -15.01
C GLY A 199 25.95 -12.35 -14.34
N ASN A 200 26.45 -11.71 -13.28
CA ASN A 200 27.53 -12.23 -12.45
C ASN A 200 27.10 -13.40 -11.55
N GLY A 201 25.84 -13.84 -11.64
CA GLY A 201 25.26 -14.88 -10.80
C GLY A 201 24.57 -14.29 -9.56
N ASN A 202 24.35 -15.16 -8.57
CA ASN A 202 23.52 -14.85 -7.41
C ASN A 202 24.22 -13.87 -6.45
N VAL A 203 24.04 -12.57 -6.67
CA VAL A 203 24.47 -11.53 -5.75
C VAL A 203 23.51 -11.56 -4.56
N THR A 204 24.04 -11.95 -3.39
CA THR A 204 23.27 -11.91 -2.15
C THR A 204 23.26 -10.49 -1.61
N MET A 205 22.08 -9.92 -1.45
CA MET A 205 21.87 -8.56 -0.94
C MET A 205 21.25 -8.61 0.45
N THR A 206 21.78 -7.81 1.38
CA THR A 206 21.15 -7.62 2.69
C THR A 206 19.97 -6.66 2.56
N TRP A 207 18.82 -7.01 3.10
CA TRP A 207 17.56 -6.25 3.00
C TRP A 207 17.69 -4.81 3.51
N SER A 208 18.49 -4.62 4.55
CA SER A 208 18.74 -3.34 5.20
C SER A 208 20.08 -2.72 4.78
N ASP A 209 20.68 -3.19 3.68
CA ASP A 209 21.92 -2.59 3.18
C ASP A 209 21.67 -1.16 2.72
N THR A 210 22.49 -0.25 3.22
CA THR A 210 22.45 1.19 2.87
C THR A 210 23.73 1.62 2.17
N ASN A 211 24.63 0.67 1.86
CA ASN A 211 25.86 0.93 1.14
C ASN A 211 25.54 1.30 -0.32
N PRO A 212 25.87 2.53 -0.77
CA PRO A 212 25.64 2.93 -2.16
C PRO A 212 26.43 2.10 -3.17
N ASP A 213 27.54 1.47 -2.76
CA ASP A 213 28.39 0.66 -3.64
C ASP A 213 27.78 -0.73 -3.93
N ALA A 214 26.77 -1.15 -3.17
CA ALA A 214 26.14 -2.46 -3.34
C ALA A 214 25.49 -2.62 -4.73
N ALA A 215 25.09 -1.50 -5.36
CA ALA A 215 24.53 -1.44 -6.72
C ALA A 215 25.47 -0.75 -7.74
N ALA A 216 26.78 -0.70 -7.47
CA ALA A 216 27.74 -0.11 -8.40
C ALA A 216 27.78 -0.86 -9.75
N CYS A 217 28.10 -0.15 -10.84
CA CYS A 217 28.27 -0.77 -12.15
C CYS A 217 29.33 -1.89 -12.09
N GLY A 218 29.04 -3.03 -12.69
CA GLY A 218 29.91 -4.20 -12.63
C GLY A 218 29.54 -5.22 -11.54
N THR A 219 28.69 -4.88 -10.57
CA THR A 219 28.29 -5.82 -9.50
C THR A 219 27.28 -6.85 -10.01
N CYS A 220 26.28 -6.41 -10.78
CA CYS A 220 25.21 -7.27 -11.29
C CYS A 220 25.61 -8.03 -12.56
N HIS A 221 26.30 -7.36 -13.49
CA HIS A 221 26.89 -7.94 -14.69
C HIS A 221 28.22 -7.25 -14.99
N GLY A 222 29.15 -7.98 -15.59
CA GLY A 222 30.48 -7.48 -15.94
C GLY A 222 31.46 -7.48 -14.76
N ASP A 223 32.26 -6.43 -14.61
CA ASP A 223 33.44 -6.45 -13.73
C ASP A 223 33.76 -5.09 -13.11
N VAL A 224 33.54 -4.99 -11.79
CA VAL A 224 33.81 -3.78 -11.01
C VAL A 224 35.27 -3.29 -11.09
N THR A 225 36.22 -4.17 -11.41
CA THR A 225 37.66 -3.83 -11.45
C THR A 225 38.07 -3.04 -12.70
N LYS A 226 37.19 -2.91 -13.69
CA LYS A 226 37.49 -2.21 -14.94
C LYS A 226 37.43 -0.70 -14.80
N ALA A 227 38.11 0.00 -15.71
CA ALA A 227 38.32 1.44 -15.63
C ALA A 227 37.14 2.24 -16.18
N THR A 228 36.60 1.84 -17.34
CA THR A 228 35.50 2.57 -18.00
C THR A 228 34.13 1.92 -17.72
N PHE A 229 33.05 2.69 -17.87
CA PHE A 229 31.68 2.16 -17.72
C PHE A 229 31.39 1.02 -18.70
N ALA A 230 31.81 1.16 -19.96
CA ALA A 230 31.63 0.12 -20.97
C ALA A 230 32.34 -1.18 -20.59
N GLU A 231 33.57 -1.11 -20.10
CA GLU A 231 34.30 -2.30 -19.65
C GLU A 231 33.70 -2.90 -18.37
N LYS A 232 33.26 -2.06 -17.42
CA LYS A 232 32.58 -2.54 -16.20
C LYS A 232 31.28 -3.25 -16.52
N ALA A 233 30.54 -2.77 -17.51
CA ALA A 233 29.24 -3.31 -17.91
C ALA A 233 29.33 -4.53 -18.82
N PHE A 234 30.47 -4.79 -19.47
CA PHE A 234 30.56 -5.87 -20.45
C PHE A 234 30.35 -7.25 -19.80
N PRO A 235 29.31 -8.02 -20.17
CA PRO A 235 29.01 -9.30 -19.54
C PRO A 235 30.18 -10.29 -19.65
N LYS A 236 30.44 -11.02 -18.56
CA LYS A 236 31.51 -12.04 -18.53
C LYS A 236 31.19 -13.27 -19.36
N SER A 237 29.92 -13.51 -19.65
CA SER A 237 29.43 -14.64 -20.44
C SER A 237 28.12 -14.30 -21.14
N GLY A 238 27.73 -15.11 -22.14
CA GLY A 238 26.41 -15.00 -22.76
C GLY A 238 26.21 -13.83 -23.74
N HIS A 239 27.27 -13.06 -24.04
CA HIS A 239 27.23 -11.95 -24.98
C HIS A 239 28.03 -12.28 -26.26
N PRO A 240 27.55 -11.89 -27.45
CA PRO A 240 28.29 -12.10 -28.70
C PRO A 240 29.59 -11.29 -28.74
N ALA A 241 30.56 -11.73 -29.54
CA ALA A 241 31.73 -10.91 -29.83
C ALA A 241 31.31 -9.67 -30.64
N ILE A 242 31.62 -8.47 -30.15
CA ILE A 242 31.18 -7.20 -30.76
C ILE A 242 32.26 -6.44 -31.53
N GLY A 243 33.52 -6.89 -31.52
CA GLY A 243 34.61 -6.23 -32.24
C GLY A 243 34.71 -4.75 -31.89
N SER A 244 34.52 -3.88 -32.89
CA SER A 244 34.54 -2.40 -32.73
C SER A 244 33.14 -1.77 -32.60
N MET A 245 32.08 -2.57 -32.47
CA MET A 245 30.72 -2.05 -32.27
C MET A 245 30.57 -1.45 -30.87
N THR A 246 29.72 -0.43 -30.76
CA THR A 246 29.34 0.20 -29.48
C THR A 246 28.04 -0.42 -28.95
N CYS A 247 27.86 -0.37 -27.63
CA CYS A 247 26.72 -1.01 -26.94
C CYS A 247 25.36 -0.59 -27.52
N ASN A 248 25.22 0.71 -27.84
CA ASN A 248 23.97 1.29 -28.37
C ASN A 248 23.62 0.84 -29.80
N GLN A 249 24.45 0.05 -30.48
CA GLN A 249 24.09 -0.52 -31.78
C GLN A 249 23.09 -1.68 -31.63
N CYS A 250 23.12 -2.39 -30.50
CA CYS A 250 22.13 -3.41 -30.15
C CYS A 250 21.21 -2.93 -29.02
N HIS A 251 21.77 -2.28 -27.99
CA HIS A 251 21.04 -1.83 -26.80
C HIS A 251 20.63 -0.36 -26.90
N SER A 252 20.19 0.08 -28.08
CA SER A 252 19.93 1.49 -28.40
C SER A 252 18.78 2.10 -27.59
N ARG A 253 17.94 1.26 -27.00
CA ARG A 253 16.78 1.66 -26.19
C ARG A 253 17.17 1.91 -24.74
N THR A 254 18.25 1.29 -24.27
CA THR A 254 18.66 1.34 -22.87
C THR A 254 19.89 2.22 -22.66
N VAL A 255 20.87 2.20 -23.57
CA VAL A 255 22.15 2.94 -23.42
C VAL A 255 22.51 3.81 -24.61
N ASN A 256 23.28 4.88 -24.35
CA ASN A 256 23.90 5.71 -25.39
C ASN A 256 25.27 5.17 -25.86
N SER A 257 25.92 5.88 -26.78
CA SER A 257 27.25 5.51 -27.32
C SER A 257 28.38 5.49 -26.29
N LEU A 258 28.18 6.05 -25.10
CA LEU A 258 29.11 6.01 -23.97
C LEU A 258 28.76 4.91 -22.95
N ALA A 259 27.83 4.02 -23.30
CA ALA A 259 27.28 2.98 -22.43
C ALA A 259 26.57 3.52 -21.16
N GLN A 260 26.15 4.78 -21.17
CA GLN A 260 25.34 5.35 -20.09
C GLN A 260 23.88 5.00 -20.30
N ILE A 261 23.19 4.64 -19.22
CA ILE A 261 21.76 4.34 -19.23
C ILE A 261 20.98 5.63 -19.56
N ILE A 262 20.22 5.61 -20.64
CA ILE A 262 19.36 6.72 -21.08
C ILE A 262 17.90 6.52 -20.71
N ASP A 263 17.48 5.27 -20.52
CA ASP A 263 16.14 4.93 -20.04
C ASP A 263 16.24 3.84 -18.96
N PRO A 264 16.29 4.23 -17.67
CA PRO A 264 16.34 3.28 -16.57
C PRO A 264 15.13 2.34 -16.52
N SER A 265 13.97 2.71 -17.10
CA SER A 265 12.81 1.82 -17.17
C SER A 265 13.02 0.61 -18.10
N LYS A 266 14.08 0.66 -18.93
CA LYS A 266 14.50 -0.44 -19.81
C LYS A 266 15.63 -1.28 -19.24
N HIS A 267 16.29 -0.82 -18.18
CA HIS A 267 17.35 -1.56 -17.52
C HIS A 267 16.79 -2.31 -16.30
N VAL A 268 17.12 -3.60 -16.14
CA VAL A 268 16.56 -4.46 -15.08
C VAL A 268 15.02 -4.52 -15.14
N ASN A 269 14.47 -4.85 -16.32
CA ASN A 269 13.02 -4.90 -16.57
C ASN A 269 12.50 -6.27 -17.03
N GLY A 270 13.32 -7.32 -16.97
CA GLY A 270 12.94 -8.67 -17.38
C GLY A 270 13.00 -8.92 -18.89
N VAL A 271 13.38 -7.91 -19.69
CA VAL A 271 13.41 -7.98 -21.16
C VAL A 271 14.84 -7.78 -21.64
N VAL A 272 15.30 -8.65 -22.53
CA VAL A 272 16.56 -8.48 -23.25
C VAL A 272 16.32 -7.54 -24.43
N ASP A 273 17.19 -6.54 -24.57
CA ASP A 273 17.20 -5.59 -25.70
C ASP A 273 17.51 -6.27 -27.05
#